data_AF-A0A7S2TSF5-F1
#
_entry.id   AF-A0A7S2TSF5-F1
#
_cell.length_a   1.000
_cell.length_b   1.000
_cell.length_c   1.000
_cell.angle_alpha   90.00
_cell.angle_beta   90.00
_cell.angle_gamma   90.00
#
_symmetry.space_group_name_H-M   'P 1'
#
loop_
_entity.id
_entity.type
_entity.pdbx_description
1 polymer ?
#
loop_
_entity_poly.entity_id
_entity_poly.type
_entity_poly.pdbx_seq_one_letter_code
_entity_poly.pdbx_strand_id
1 'polypeptide(L)'
;DLPDIKGDKEFGVKTFASRLGAKKVALMACLTLGANYVHAIGTALFSQPGTFNTPLMVGAHAALALMLARNHKKLDPDDQTSIKRFYARIWDLFYLEYALYPFL
;
A
#
# COMPACT_ATOMS: atom_id res chain seq x y z
N ASP A 1 -4.48 12.33 -1.10
CA ASP A 1 -3.76 13.62 -1.27
C ASP A 1 -2.52 13.53 -2.14
N LEU A 2 -1.84 12.37 -2.26
CA LEU A 2 -0.66 12.25 -3.13
C LEU A 2 -0.88 12.79 -4.56
N PRO A 3 -2.04 12.54 -5.22
CA PRO A 3 -2.34 13.12 -6.53
C PRO A 3 -2.69 14.61 -6.53
N ASP A 4 -2.86 15.27 -5.39
CA ASP A 4 -3.36 16.65 -5.32
C ASP A 4 -2.39 17.62 -4.63
N ILE A 5 -1.09 17.29 -4.64
CA ILE A 5 -0.04 18.12 -4.02
C ILE A 5 -0.05 19.57 -4.52
N LYS A 6 -0.36 19.78 -5.81
CA LYS A 6 -0.40 21.12 -6.40
C LYS A 6 -1.57 21.94 -5.86
N GLY A 7 -2.78 21.38 -5.88
CA GLY A 7 -3.97 22.03 -5.33
C GLY A 7 -3.81 22.32 -3.84
N ASP A 8 -3.31 21.33 -3.08
CA ASP A 8 -3.04 21.50 -1.65
C ASP A 8 -2.11 22.69 -1.36
N LYS A 9 -1.04 22.84 -2.15
CA LYS A 9 -0.10 23.96 -2.00
C LYS A 9 -0.72 25.31 -2.37
N GLU A 10 -1.51 25.36 -3.42
CA GLU A 10 -2.17 26.57 -3.91
C GLU A 10 -3.18 27.13 -2.91
N PHE A 11 -3.98 26.25 -2.29
CA PHE A 11 -4.99 26.63 -1.30
C PHE A 11 -4.50 26.59 0.15
N GLY A 12 -3.21 26.34 0.38
CA GLY A 12 -2.61 26.33 1.73
C GLY A 12 -3.04 25.14 2.60
N VAL A 13 -3.55 24.06 2.01
CA VAL A 13 -3.92 22.82 2.69
C VAL A 13 -2.67 22.04 3.08
N LYS A 14 -2.49 21.80 4.38
CA LYS A 14 -1.30 21.17 4.95
C LYS A 14 -1.49 19.66 5.09
N THR A 15 -1.28 18.92 4.00
CA THR A 15 -1.22 17.46 4.00
C THR A 15 0.21 16.96 4.17
N PHE A 16 0.41 15.67 4.47
CA PHE A 16 1.76 15.09 4.42
C PHE A 16 2.36 15.22 3.02
N ALA A 17 1.53 15.07 1.99
CA ALA A 17 1.96 15.14 0.59
C ALA A 17 2.42 16.56 0.21
N SER A 18 1.69 17.61 0.65
CA SER A 18 2.07 18.99 0.39
C SER A 18 3.32 19.44 1.20
N ARG A 19 3.53 18.87 2.39
CA ARG A 19 4.68 19.18 3.26
C ARG A 19 5.97 18.41 2.94
N LEU A 20 5.86 17.12 2.63
CA LEU A 20 7.02 16.21 2.51
C LEU A 20 7.31 15.79 1.07
N GLY A 21 6.36 16.02 0.15
CA GLY A 21 6.46 15.65 -1.27
C GLY A 21 6.08 14.20 -1.57
N ALA A 22 5.80 13.92 -2.85
CA ALA A 22 5.29 12.64 -3.32
C ALA A 22 6.21 11.47 -2.98
N LYS A 23 7.53 11.61 -3.21
CA LYS A 23 8.52 10.54 -2.99
C LYS A 23 8.51 10.03 -1.55
N LYS A 24 8.58 10.92 -0.56
CA LYS A 24 8.62 10.56 0.86
C LYS A 24 7.32 9.94 1.32
N VAL A 25 6.18 10.53 0.93
CA VAL A 25 4.87 10.02 1.35
C VAL A 25 4.55 8.68 0.69
N ALA A 26 4.90 8.48 -0.58
CA ALA A 26 4.75 7.19 -1.23
C ALA A 26 5.61 6.11 -0.55
N LEU A 27 6.86 6.42 -0.19
CA LEU A 27 7.71 5.49 0.56
C LEU A 27 7.09 5.15 1.92
N MET A 28 6.64 6.15 2.70
CA MET A 28 5.99 5.90 3.99
C MET A 28 4.74 5.02 3.83
N ALA A 29 3.90 5.30 2.83
CA ALA A 29 2.73 4.47 2.54
C ALA A 29 3.12 3.01 2.23
N CYS A 30 4.15 2.80 1.40
CA CYS A 30 4.66 1.46 1.09
C CYS A 30 5.24 0.76 2.31
N LEU A 31 5.96 1.46 3.18
CA LEU A 31 6.51 0.88 4.42
C LEU A 31 5.40 0.50 5.39
N THR A 32 4.41 1.37 5.61
CA THR A 32 3.27 1.09 6.48
C THR A 32 2.45 -0.10 5.97
N LEU A 33 2.11 -0.11 4.69
CA LEU A 33 1.32 -1.21 4.11
C LEU A 33 2.13 -2.51 4.03
N GLY A 34 3.43 -2.43 3.71
CA GLY A 34 4.32 -3.58 3.75
C GLY A 34 4.47 -4.18 5.15
N ALA A 35 4.58 -3.34 6.18
CA ALA A 35 4.60 -3.79 7.57
C ALA A 35 3.28 -4.48 7.96
N ASN A 36 2.14 -3.97 7.48
CA ASN A 36 0.85 -4.63 7.67
C ASN A 36 0.83 -6.04 7.05
N TYR A 37 1.33 -6.22 5.82
CA TYR A 37 1.41 -7.53 5.18
C TYR A 37 2.34 -8.49 5.93
N VAL A 38 3.50 -8.01 6.39
CA VAL A 38 4.41 -8.83 7.22
C VAL A 38 3.74 -9.22 8.54
N HIS A 39 3.02 -8.30 9.17
CA HIS A 39 2.27 -8.58 10.39
C HIS A 39 1.19 -9.64 10.15
N ALA A 40 0.43 -9.54 9.05
CA ALA A 40 -0.60 -10.51 8.68
C ALA A 40 -0.04 -11.93 8.47
N ILE A 41 1.11 -12.03 7.79
CA ILE A 41 1.88 -13.28 7.66
C ILE A 41 2.29 -13.82 9.03
N GLY A 42 2.86 -12.97 9.88
CA GLY A 42 3.25 -13.35 11.24
C GLY A 42 2.08 -13.86 12.07
N THR A 43 0.95 -13.16 12.04
CA THR A 43 -0.28 -13.56 12.73
C THR A 43 -0.74 -14.95 12.28
N ALA A 44 -0.69 -15.26 10.99
CA ALA A 44 -1.03 -16.59 10.48
C ALA A 44 -0.10 -17.68 11.04
N LEU A 45 1.22 -17.43 11.03
CA LEU A 45 2.23 -18.40 11.42
C LEU A 45 2.29 -18.67 12.92
N PHE A 46 1.95 -17.67 13.74
CA PHE A 46 2.02 -17.77 15.21
C PHE A 46 0.66 -18.07 15.88
N SER A 47 -0.43 -18.11 15.11
CA SER A 47 -1.75 -18.50 15.63
C SER A 47 -1.89 -20.01 15.78
N GLN A 48 -2.88 -20.45 16.55
CA GLN A 48 -3.18 -21.88 16.70
C GLN A 48 -3.60 -22.49 15.35
N PRO A 49 -3.20 -23.74 15.05
CA PRO A 49 -3.60 -24.42 13.81
C PRO A 49 -5.12 -24.38 13.61
N GLY A 50 -5.55 -24.00 12.41
CA GLY A 50 -6.97 -23.89 12.06
C GLY A 50 -7.63 -22.54 12.38
N THR A 51 -6.90 -21.58 12.98
CA THR A 51 -7.42 -20.20 13.17
C THR A 51 -7.56 -19.46 11.84
N PHE A 52 -6.60 -19.65 10.94
CA PHE A 52 -6.55 -19.04 9.62
C PHE A 52 -6.24 -20.11 8.57
N ASN A 53 -6.69 -19.88 7.35
CA ASN A 53 -6.18 -20.54 6.15
C ASN A 53 -4.73 -20.08 5.90
N THR A 54 -3.79 -20.67 6.65
CA THR A 54 -2.41 -20.22 6.73
C THR A 54 -1.70 -20.18 5.37
N PRO A 55 -1.83 -21.19 4.48
CA PRO A 55 -1.24 -21.12 3.14
C PRO A 55 -1.75 -19.92 2.33
N LEU A 56 -3.06 -19.63 2.40
CA LEU A 56 -3.63 -18.48 1.71
C LEU A 56 -3.15 -17.17 2.35
N MET A 57 -3.19 -17.08 3.68
CA MET A 57 -2.76 -15.90 4.43
C MET A 57 -1.31 -15.54 4.10
N VAL A 58 -0.41 -16.53 4.12
CA VAL A 58 1.01 -16.33 3.79
C VAL A 58 1.20 -16.00 2.30
N GLY A 59 0.64 -16.83 1.41
CA GLY A 59 0.86 -16.71 -0.03
C GLY A 59 0.28 -15.43 -0.61
N ALA A 60 -0.95 -15.06 -0.24
CA ALA A 60 -1.63 -13.89 -0.76
C ALA A 60 -0.93 -12.60 -0.28
N HIS A 61 -0.63 -12.47 1.02
CA HIS A 61 0.01 -11.26 1.55
C HIS A 61 1.46 -11.12 1.04
N ALA A 62 2.18 -12.23 0.81
CA ALA A 62 3.48 -12.18 0.15
C ALA A 62 3.37 -11.68 -1.31
N ALA A 63 2.36 -12.12 -2.05
CA ALA A 63 2.10 -11.64 -3.41
C ALA A 63 1.74 -10.15 -3.42
N LEU A 64 0.89 -9.69 -2.49
CA LEU A 64 0.53 -8.28 -2.33
C LEU A 64 1.75 -7.42 -1.97
N ALA A 65 2.64 -7.89 -1.09
CA ALA A 65 3.89 -7.21 -0.78
C ALA A 65 4.81 -7.07 -2.00
N LEU A 66 4.91 -8.12 -2.83
CA LEU A 66 5.66 -8.06 -4.09
C LEU A 66 5.03 -7.08 -5.08
N MET A 67 3.71 -7.07 -5.21
CA MET A 67 2.99 -6.11 -6.06
C MET A 67 3.23 -4.67 -5.59
N LEU A 68 3.12 -4.41 -4.28
CA LEU A 68 3.41 -3.11 -3.68
C LEU A 68 4.85 -2.65 -3.96
N ALA A 69 5.83 -3.52 -3.76
CA ALA A 69 7.24 -3.23 -4.05
C ALA A 69 7.47 -2.93 -5.55
N ARG A 70 6.84 -3.69 -6.45
CA ARG A 70 6.91 -3.45 -7.90
C ARG A 70 6.25 -2.12 -8.29
N ASN A 71 5.12 -1.78 -7.69
CA ASN A 71 4.42 -0.52 -7.94
C ASN A 71 5.25 0.67 -7.45
N HIS A 72 5.86 0.56 -6.26
CA HIS A 72 6.76 1.58 -5.73
C HIS A 72 8.00 1.79 -6.61
N LYS A 73 8.62 0.71 -7.09
CA LYS A 73 9.80 0.81 -7.99
C LYS A 73 9.50 1.50 -9.32
N LYS A 74 8.24 1.44 -9.79
CA LYS A 74 7.81 2.09 -11.04
C LYS A 74 7.33 3.54 -10.84
N LEU A 75 7.21 4.00 -9.59
CA LEU A 75 6.78 5.35 -9.29
C LEU A 75 7.86 6.34 -9.72
N ASP A 76 7.46 7.27 -10.58
CA ASP A 76 8.19 8.50 -10.83
C ASP A 76 7.50 9.61 -10.01
N PRO A 77 8.16 10.16 -8.98
CA PRO A 77 7.56 11.16 -8.10
C PRO A 77 7.46 12.56 -8.73
N ASP A 78 8.05 12.77 -9.91
CA ASP A 78 8.02 14.05 -10.63
C ASP A 78 7.01 14.03 -11.80
N ASP A 79 6.53 12.84 -12.21
CA ASP A 79 5.44 12.67 -13.17
C ASP A 79 4.07 12.50 -12.47
N GLN A 80 3.19 13.48 -12.68
CA GLN A 80 1.83 13.49 -12.15
C GLN A 80 0.99 12.29 -12.62
N THR A 81 1.21 11.79 -13.84
CA THR A 81 0.52 10.61 -14.36
C THR A 81 0.98 9.35 -13.62
N SER A 82 2.29 9.24 -13.38
CA SER A 82 2.88 8.17 -12.56
C SER A 82 2.35 8.18 -11.13
N ILE A 83 2.23 9.34 -10.49
CA ILE A 83 1.64 9.49 -9.14
C ILE A 83 0.18 9.01 -9.10
N LYS A 84 -0.65 9.48 -10.04
CA LYS A 84 -2.07 9.07 -10.11
C LYS A 84 -2.20 7.56 -10.32
N ARG A 85 -1.38 6.98 -11.18
CA ARG A 85 -1.34 5.54 -11.43
C ARG A 85 -0.90 4.77 -10.19
N PHE A 86 0.16 5.21 -9.50
CA PHE A 86 0.60 4.60 -8.24
C PHE A 86 -0.52 4.65 -7.18
N TYR A 87 -1.17 5.80 -7.02
CA TYR A 87 -2.30 5.96 -6.12
C TYR A 87 -3.45 5.00 -6.45
N ALA A 88 -3.80 4.86 -7.73
CA ALA A 88 -4.80 3.88 -8.16
C ALA A 88 -4.38 2.43 -7.84
N ARG A 89 -3.10 2.08 -7.99
CA ARG A 89 -2.60 0.76 -7.60
C ARG A 89 -2.69 0.45 -6.11
N ILE A 90 -2.69 1.47 -5.25
CA ILE A 90 -2.97 1.26 -3.81
C ILE A 90 -4.43 0.82 -3.60
N TRP A 91 -5.36 1.35 -4.38
CA TRP A 91 -6.76 0.90 -4.35
C TRP A 91 -6.92 -0.53 -4.86
N ASP A 92 -6.20 -0.92 -5.91
CA ASP A 92 -6.19 -2.32 -6.39
C ASP A 92 -5.79 -3.28 -5.24
N LEU A 93 -4.73 -2.93 -4.49
CA LEU A 93 -4.29 -3.72 -3.33
C LEU A 93 -5.35 -3.79 -2.24
N PHE A 94 -6.05 -2.69 -1.95
CA PHE A 94 -7.15 -2.66 -0.99
C PHE A 94 -8.33 -3.56 -1.41
N TYR A 95 -8.72 -3.52 -2.68
CA TYR A 95 -9.81 -4.38 -3.18
C TYR A 95 -9.42 -5.86 -3.19
N LEU A 96 -8.16 -6.19 -3.47
CA LEU A 96 -7.67 -7.56 -3.35
C LEU A 96 -7.71 -8.05 -1.90
N GLU A 97 -7.28 -7.24 -0.93
CA GLU A 97 -7.45 -7.55 0.50
C GLU A 97 -8.92 -7.79 0.88
N TYR A 98 -9.81 -6.91 0.43
CA TYR A 98 -11.23 -7.05 0.70
C TYR A 98 -11.83 -8.33 0.09
N ALA A 99 -11.38 -8.72 -1.10
CA ALA A 99 -11.78 -9.96 -1.75
C ALA A 99 -11.20 -11.21 -1.05
N LEU A 100 -10.01 -11.12 -0.45
CA LEU A 100 -9.39 -12.21 0.29
C LEU A 100 -10.10 -12.49 1.62
N TYR A 101 -10.56 -11.44 2.30
CA TYR A 101 -11.08 -11.47 3.68
C TYR A 101 -12.02 -12.65 4.03
N PRO A 102 -13.00 -13.07 3.20
CA PRO A 102 -13.90 -14.18 3.53
C PRO A 102 -13.23 -15.57 3.54
N PHE A 103 -12.02 -15.68 3.00
CA PHE A 103 -11.32 -16.94 2.76
C PHE A 103 -10.08 -17.12 3.64
N LEU A 104 -9.69 -16.06 4.37
CA LEU A 104 -8.54 -16.02 5.26
C LEU A 104 -8.71 -16.89 6.50
#